data_AF-A0A4R8WTU5-F1
#
_entry.id   AF-A0A4R8WTU5-F1
#
_cell.length_a   1.000
_cell.length_b   1.000
_cell.length_c   1.000
_cell.angle_alpha   90.00
_cell.angle_beta   90.00
_cell.angle_gamma   90.00
#
_symmetry.space_group_name_H-M   'P 1'
#
loop_
_entity.id
_entity.type
_entity.pdbx_description
1 polymer ?
#
loop_
_entity_poly.entity_id
_entity_poly.type
_entity_poly.pdbx_seq_one_letter_code
_entity_poly.pdbx_strand_id
1 'polypeptide(L)'
;AAAAAQVAAEAQAAAAAAAAEAGNVAPAKSPAPSRPSAPTDPSGAQAIARDLMLAQHGWGADQFGCLVSLWARESGWNVNAYNSSSGAAGIPQALPGSKMASAGADWQTNPATQISWGLGYIAGRYGTPCGAWDHSQSAGWY
;
A
#
# COMPACT_ATOMS: atom_id res chain seq x y z
N ALA A 1 -10.37 -34.07 14.27
CA ALA A 1 -10.43 -33.00 13.26
C ALA A 1 -11.85 -32.43 13.15
N ALA A 2 -12.35 -31.77 14.20
CA ALA A 2 -13.69 -31.17 14.23
C ALA A 2 -13.69 -29.70 14.73
N ALA A 3 -12.59 -29.20 15.30
CA ALA A 3 -12.49 -27.83 15.82
C ALA A 3 -12.18 -26.76 14.75
N ALA A 4 -11.75 -27.15 13.55
CA ALA A 4 -11.42 -26.20 12.47
C ALA A 4 -12.65 -25.73 11.66
N ALA A 5 -13.79 -26.41 11.79
CA ALA A 5 -15.00 -26.08 11.02
C ALA A 5 -15.89 -25.03 11.70
N GLN A 6 -15.85 -24.88 13.03
CA GLN A 6 -16.70 -23.94 13.74
C GLN A 6 -16.14 -22.51 13.80
N VAL A 7 -14.82 -22.33 13.73
CA VAL A 7 -14.20 -20.98 13.68
C VAL A 7 -14.46 -20.29 12.32
N ALA A 8 -14.69 -21.07 11.25
CA ALA A 8 -15.02 -20.54 9.93
C ALA A 8 -16.46 -19.99 9.84
N ALA A 9 -17.38 -20.45 10.70
CA ALA A 9 -18.79 -20.06 10.62
C ALA A 9 -19.10 -18.77 11.40
N GLU A 10 -18.43 -18.53 12.53
CA GLU A 10 -18.64 -17.31 13.33
C GLU A 10 -18.02 -16.05 12.68
N ALA A 11 -16.95 -16.22 11.88
CA ALA A 11 -16.34 -15.12 11.10
C ALA A 11 -17.23 -14.61 9.96
N GLN A 12 -18.21 -15.41 9.50
CA GLN A 12 -19.12 -15.02 8.43
C GLN A 12 -20.42 -14.35 8.93
N ALA A 13 -20.74 -14.46 10.22
CA ALA A 13 -21.92 -13.82 10.81
C ALA A 13 -21.67 -12.34 11.21
N ALA A 14 -20.41 -11.97 11.51
CA ALA A 14 -20.03 -10.57 11.69
C ALA A 14 -19.97 -9.78 10.36
N ALA A 15 -19.98 -10.49 9.22
CA ALA A 15 -19.94 -9.92 7.87
C ALA A 15 -21.28 -9.33 7.38
N ALA A 16 -22.37 -9.44 8.14
CA ALA A 16 -23.69 -8.97 7.70
C ALA A 16 -24.19 -7.68 8.38
N ALA A 17 -23.58 -7.22 9.47
CA ALA A 17 -24.10 -6.09 10.27
C ALA A 17 -23.39 -4.74 10.03
N ALA A 18 -22.20 -4.73 9.41
CA ALA A 18 -21.46 -3.50 9.11
C ALA A 18 -21.72 -2.96 7.68
N ALA A 19 -22.75 -3.48 7.00
CA ALA A 19 -23.11 -3.13 5.63
C ALA A 19 -24.12 -1.96 5.53
N ALA A 20 -24.34 -1.19 6.60
CA ALA A 20 -25.46 -0.24 6.66
C ALA A 20 -25.12 1.25 6.96
N GLU A 21 -23.85 1.64 7.11
CA GLU A 21 -23.51 3.03 7.49
C GLU A 21 -22.31 3.56 6.69
N ALA A 22 -22.60 4.08 5.50
CA ALA A 22 -22.00 5.29 4.91
C ALA A 22 -22.49 5.40 3.45
N GLY A 23 -23.79 5.67 3.32
CA GLY A 23 -24.41 5.96 2.05
C GLY A 23 -24.05 7.36 1.53
N ASN A 24 -24.15 7.45 0.21
CA ASN A 24 -24.50 8.63 -0.58
C ASN A 24 -23.37 9.59 -1.01
N VAL A 25 -22.87 9.40 -2.24
CA VAL A 25 -22.78 10.48 -3.24
C VAL A 25 -22.89 9.93 -4.67
N ALA A 26 -23.94 10.37 -5.38
CA ALA A 26 -24.18 10.15 -6.80
C ALA A 26 -23.25 11.04 -7.69
N PRO A 27 -23.14 10.77 -9.01
CA PRO A 27 -21.97 11.12 -9.80
C PRO A 27 -22.07 12.51 -10.46
N ALA A 28 -20.96 13.25 -10.50
CA ALA A 28 -20.84 14.47 -11.29
C ALA A 28 -19.51 14.52 -12.06
N LYS A 29 -19.66 14.43 -13.38
CA LYS A 29 -18.85 14.90 -14.51
C LYS A 29 -17.44 15.46 -14.21
N SER A 30 -16.46 14.91 -14.94
CA SER A 30 -15.06 15.36 -15.02
C SER A 30 -14.90 16.84 -15.42
N PRO A 31 -13.85 17.49 -14.88
CA PRO A 31 -12.72 17.92 -15.71
C PRO A 31 -11.34 17.54 -15.11
N ALA A 32 -10.29 17.45 -15.95
CA ALA A 32 -8.91 17.08 -15.58
C ALA A 32 -8.12 18.23 -14.90
N PRO A 33 -6.84 18.05 -14.48
CA PRO A 33 -6.20 16.98 -13.72
C PRO A 33 -5.86 17.44 -12.29
N SER A 34 -6.06 16.60 -11.28
CA SER A 34 -5.66 16.89 -9.90
C SER A 34 -4.72 15.78 -9.42
N ARG A 35 -3.51 16.14 -9.02
CA ARG A 35 -2.70 15.25 -8.17
C ARG A 35 -3.61 14.85 -7.00
N PRO A 36 -3.81 13.56 -6.72
CA PRO A 36 -4.59 13.16 -5.57
C PRO A 36 -3.93 13.78 -4.33
N SER A 37 -4.76 14.41 -3.50
CA SER A 37 -4.35 15.00 -2.23
C SER A 37 -3.50 14.01 -1.44
N ALA A 38 -2.52 14.53 -0.69
CA ALA A 38 -1.81 13.80 0.34
C ALA A 38 -2.79 12.95 1.19
N PRO A 39 -2.32 11.84 1.79
CA PRO A 39 -3.13 10.63 1.97
C PRO A 39 -4.33 10.80 2.88
N THR A 40 -5.24 9.83 2.82
CA THR A 40 -6.27 9.65 3.83
C THR A 40 -5.67 9.41 5.24
N ASP A 41 -4.43 8.92 5.38
CA ASP A 41 -3.57 9.05 6.58
C ASP A 41 -2.10 8.61 6.30
N PRO A 42 -1.15 9.53 6.00
CA PRO A 42 0.26 9.17 5.78
C PRO A 42 0.91 8.56 7.02
N SER A 43 0.51 9.03 8.20
CA SER A 43 1.14 8.63 9.47
C SER A 43 0.78 7.19 9.84
N GLY A 44 -0.47 6.79 9.60
CA GLY A 44 -0.92 5.40 9.76
C GLY A 44 -0.19 4.43 8.82
N ALA A 45 -0.07 4.78 7.53
CA ALA A 45 0.63 3.95 6.56
C ALA A 45 2.14 3.80 6.89
N GLN A 46 2.78 4.88 7.35
CA GLN A 46 4.17 4.86 7.80
C GLN A 46 4.37 3.98 9.04
N ALA A 47 3.45 4.00 10.00
CA ALA A 47 3.50 3.12 11.17
C ALA A 47 3.41 1.65 10.76
N ILE A 48 2.47 1.30 9.88
CA ILE A 48 2.33 -0.05 9.31
C ILE A 48 3.63 -0.47 8.61
N ALA A 49 4.23 0.41 7.81
CA ALA A 49 5.48 0.11 7.13
C ALA A 49 6.63 -0.16 8.09
N ARG A 50 6.78 0.64 9.15
CA ARG A 50 7.81 0.40 10.18
C ARG A 50 7.66 -0.98 10.81
N ASP A 51 6.44 -1.36 11.18
CA ASP A 51 6.18 -2.64 11.84
C ASP A 51 6.44 -3.82 10.88
N LEU A 52 5.97 -3.72 9.62
CA LEU A 52 6.18 -4.76 8.61
C LEU A 52 7.65 -4.87 8.17
N MET A 53 8.39 -3.76 8.08
CA MET A 53 9.83 -3.77 7.79
C MET A 53 10.60 -4.57 8.83
N LEU A 54 10.31 -4.32 10.11
CA LEU A 54 10.96 -5.03 11.19
C LEU A 54 10.55 -6.51 11.21
N ALA A 55 9.25 -6.79 11.08
CA ALA A 55 8.72 -8.15 11.17
C ALA A 55 9.10 -9.04 9.99
N GLN A 56 9.12 -8.51 8.75
CA GLN A 56 9.32 -9.30 7.54
C GLN A 56 10.78 -9.32 7.05
N HIS A 57 11.54 -8.26 7.34
CA HIS A 57 12.88 -8.08 6.77
C HIS A 57 13.97 -7.77 7.80
N GLY A 58 13.62 -7.54 9.07
CA GLY A 58 14.57 -7.13 10.11
C GLY A 58 15.14 -5.73 9.89
N TRP A 59 14.52 -4.91 9.05
CA TRP A 59 14.99 -3.56 8.75
C TRP A 59 14.57 -2.58 9.83
N GLY A 60 15.55 -1.86 10.37
CA GLY A 60 15.37 -0.91 11.46
C GLY A 60 15.15 0.53 10.99
N ALA A 61 15.28 1.46 11.94
CA ALA A 61 15.10 2.88 11.71
C ALA A 61 16.09 3.46 10.69
N ASP A 62 17.27 2.84 10.54
CA ASP A 62 18.28 3.19 9.55
C ASP A 62 17.77 3.04 8.10
N GLN A 63 16.91 2.04 7.84
CA GLN A 63 16.27 1.85 6.54
C GLN A 63 14.96 2.62 6.40
N PHE A 64 14.24 2.81 7.52
CA PHE A 64 12.92 3.42 7.50
C PHE A 64 12.94 4.86 6.96
N GLY A 65 13.96 5.65 7.30
CA GLY A 65 14.11 7.01 6.77
C GLY A 65 14.17 7.04 5.22
N CYS A 66 14.93 6.13 4.62
CA CYS A 66 15.01 5.99 3.17
C CYS A 66 13.67 5.58 2.55
N LEU A 67 12.94 4.66 3.21
CA LEU A 67 11.60 4.27 2.75
C LEU A 67 10.61 5.44 2.77
N VAL A 68 10.63 6.24 3.85
CA VAL A 68 9.81 7.43 4.00
C VAL A 68 10.04 8.39 2.84
N SER A 69 11.30 8.72 2.54
CA SER A 69 11.64 9.59 1.42
C SER A 69 11.24 9.00 0.06
N LEU A 70 11.49 7.71 -0.14
CA LEU A 70 11.17 7.01 -1.37
C LEU A 70 9.67 7.06 -1.68
N TRP A 71 8.83 6.52 -0.80
CA TRP A 71 7.39 6.47 -1.07
C TRP A 71 6.68 7.83 -0.91
N ALA A 72 7.31 8.79 -0.22
CA ALA A 72 6.86 10.18 -0.27
C ALA A 72 7.01 10.78 -1.68
N ARG A 73 8.11 10.45 -2.40
CA ARG A 73 8.32 10.87 -3.79
C ARG A 73 7.36 10.18 -4.77
N GLU A 74 7.08 8.90 -4.53
CA GLU A 74 6.21 8.09 -5.40
C GLU A 74 4.76 8.54 -5.34
N SER A 75 4.17 8.53 -4.13
CA SER A 75 2.73 8.70 -3.94
C SER A 75 2.36 9.66 -2.82
N GLY A 76 3.36 10.17 -2.08
CA GLY A 76 3.11 10.87 -0.83
C GLY A 76 2.52 9.97 0.26
N TRP A 77 2.73 8.65 0.18
CA TRP A 77 2.09 7.63 1.05
C TRP A 77 0.59 7.43 0.83
N ASN A 78 0.07 7.76 -0.36
CA ASN A 78 -1.36 7.64 -0.66
C ASN A 78 -1.73 6.25 -1.20
N VAL A 79 -2.52 5.50 -0.42
CA VAL A 79 -3.06 4.17 -0.80
C VAL A 79 -3.92 4.20 -2.07
N ASN A 80 -4.58 5.33 -2.33
CA ASN A 80 -5.44 5.54 -3.50
C ASN A 80 -4.70 6.26 -4.63
N ALA A 81 -3.37 6.41 -4.56
CA ALA A 81 -2.61 7.03 -5.64
C ALA A 81 -2.78 6.24 -6.93
N TYR A 82 -3.06 6.93 -8.03
CA TYR A 82 -3.20 6.32 -9.34
C TYR A 82 -2.74 7.28 -10.42
N ASN A 83 -1.80 6.84 -11.24
CA ASN A 83 -1.34 7.57 -12.41
C ASN A 83 -2.05 7.01 -13.66
N SER A 84 -2.99 7.78 -14.23
CA SER A 84 -3.77 7.34 -15.39
C SER A 84 -2.97 7.15 -16.68
N SER A 85 -1.82 7.83 -16.81
CA SER A 85 -0.98 7.72 -18.01
C SER A 85 -0.14 6.44 -18.03
N SER A 86 0.34 5.99 -16.86
CA SER A 86 1.18 4.79 -16.73
C SER A 86 0.43 3.57 -16.20
N GLY A 87 -0.63 3.75 -15.41
CA GLY A 87 -1.29 2.68 -14.66
C GLY A 87 -0.60 2.31 -13.34
N ALA A 88 0.38 3.12 -12.90
CA ALA A 88 1.06 2.93 -11.63
C ALA A 88 0.12 3.30 -10.45
N ALA A 89 0.07 2.45 -9.41
CA ALA A 89 -0.92 2.58 -8.34
C ALA A 89 -0.36 2.36 -6.93
N GLY A 90 -1.04 2.98 -5.95
CA GLY A 90 -0.82 2.80 -4.53
C GLY A 90 0.43 3.47 -3.98
N ILE A 91 0.71 3.20 -2.71
CA ILE A 91 1.86 3.69 -1.96
C ILE A 91 3.18 3.45 -2.72
N PRO A 92 3.48 2.23 -3.21
CA PRO A 92 4.73 1.95 -3.91
C PRO A 92 4.69 2.32 -5.40
N GLN A 93 3.59 2.89 -5.90
CA GLN A 93 3.39 3.17 -7.34
C GLN A 93 3.68 1.95 -8.24
N ALA A 94 3.14 0.78 -7.87
CA ALA A 94 3.40 -0.48 -8.58
C ALA A 94 2.91 -0.45 -10.04
N LEU A 95 3.71 -0.99 -10.97
CA LEU A 95 3.40 -1.01 -12.40
C LEU A 95 3.40 -2.45 -13.00
N PRO A 96 2.25 -2.95 -13.48
CA PRO A 96 0.89 -2.46 -13.19
C PRO A 96 0.51 -2.68 -11.72
N GLY A 97 -0.41 -1.85 -11.21
CA GLY A 97 -0.90 -1.95 -9.82
C GLY A 97 -1.41 -3.33 -9.42
N SER A 98 -1.99 -4.07 -10.38
CA SER A 98 -2.52 -5.42 -10.18
C SER A 98 -1.50 -6.44 -9.67
N LYS A 99 -0.18 -6.17 -9.78
CA LYS A 99 0.85 -7.04 -9.18
C LYS A 99 0.72 -7.15 -7.67
N MET A 100 0.19 -6.12 -7.00
CA MET A 100 -0.05 -6.14 -5.55
C MET A 100 -1.10 -7.17 -5.13
N ALA A 101 -1.91 -7.69 -6.06
CA ALA A 101 -2.84 -8.78 -5.79
C ALA A 101 -2.16 -10.07 -5.29
N SER A 102 -0.85 -10.23 -5.55
CA SER A 102 -0.05 -11.33 -5.01
C SER A 102 0.18 -11.25 -3.49
N ALA A 103 0.07 -10.07 -2.89
CA ALA A 103 0.11 -9.88 -1.44
C ALA A 103 -1.29 -9.91 -0.79
N GLY A 104 -2.35 -9.67 -1.57
CA GLY A 104 -3.74 -9.70 -1.09
C GLY A 104 -4.72 -9.15 -2.11
N ALA A 105 -5.92 -9.73 -2.17
CA ALA A 105 -6.97 -9.31 -3.12
C ALA A 105 -7.53 -7.90 -2.83
N ASP A 106 -7.32 -7.39 -1.62
CA ASP A 106 -7.79 -6.09 -1.11
C ASP A 106 -6.78 -4.95 -1.34
N TRP A 107 -5.76 -5.16 -2.18
CA TRP A 107 -4.66 -4.22 -2.39
C TRP A 107 -5.10 -2.81 -2.80
N GLN A 108 -6.27 -2.64 -3.43
CA GLN A 108 -6.72 -1.34 -3.91
C GLN A 108 -7.03 -0.34 -2.79
N THR A 109 -7.37 -0.83 -1.59
CA THR A 109 -7.79 0.00 -0.47
C THR A 109 -7.04 -0.32 0.83
N ASN A 110 -6.28 -1.42 0.88
CA ASN A 110 -5.54 -1.82 2.07
C ASN A 110 -4.05 -1.39 2.00
N PRO A 111 -3.61 -0.42 2.83
CA PRO A 111 -2.22 0.00 2.85
C PRO A 111 -1.25 -1.10 3.30
N ALA A 112 -1.65 -2.00 4.21
CA ALA A 112 -0.79 -3.09 4.65
C ALA A 112 -0.47 -4.06 3.51
N THR A 113 -1.46 -4.35 2.66
CA THR A 113 -1.26 -5.18 1.46
C THR A 113 -0.30 -4.51 0.47
N GLN A 114 -0.49 -3.22 0.19
CA GLN A 114 0.40 -2.48 -0.71
C GLN A 114 1.84 -2.38 -0.17
N ILE A 115 1.97 -2.11 1.13
CA ILE A 115 3.25 -1.99 1.83
C ILE A 115 3.97 -3.34 1.83
N SER A 116 3.30 -4.43 2.18
CA SER A 116 3.94 -5.76 2.20
C SER A 116 4.44 -6.15 0.80
N TRP A 117 3.64 -5.90 -0.25
CA TRP A 117 4.10 -6.09 -1.62
C TRP A 117 5.32 -5.20 -1.96
N GLY A 118 5.25 -3.92 -1.62
CA GLY A 118 6.30 -2.95 -1.90
C GLY A 118 7.62 -3.28 -1.20
N LEU A 119 7.58 -3.71 0.07
CA LEU A 119 8.75 -4.15 0.82
C LEU A 119 9.39 -5.40 0.19
N GLY A 120 8.57 -6.36 -0.24
CA GLY A 120 9.05 -7.53 -0.97
C GLY A 120 9.72 -7.17 -2.31
N TYR A 121 9.16 -6.22 -3.05
CA TYR A 121 9.76 -5.70 -4.29
C TYR A 121 11.11 -5.01 -4.01
N ILE A 122 11.19 -4.19 -2.95
CA ILE A 122 12.45 -3.55 -2.53
C ILE A 122 13.51 -4.60 -2.21
N ALA A 123 13.16 -5.61 -1.39
CA ALA A 123 14.08 -6.68 -1.04
C ALA A 123 14.60 -7.42 -2.27
N GLY A 124 13.71 -7.78 -3.19
CA GLY A 124 14.06 -8.56 -4.38
C GLY A 124 14.87 -7.79 -5.43
N ARG A 125 14.67 -6.48 -5.56
CA ARG A 125 15.30 -5.67 -6.62
C ARG A 125 16.48 -4.83 -6.15
N TYR A 126 16.38 -4.28 -4.94
CA TYR A 126 17.33 -3.29 -4.41
C TYR A 126 18.05 -3.78 -3.15
N GLY A 127 17.64 -4.91 -2.59
CA GLY A 127 18.20 -5.46 -1.36
C GLY A 127 17.68 -4.76 -0.10
N THR A 128 17.68 -3.42 -0.06
CA THR A 128 17.21 -2.64 1.10
C THR A 128 16.49 -1.35 0.68
N PRO A 129 15.70 -0.73 1.58
CA PRO A 129 15.07 0.56 1.31
C PRO A 129 16.04 1.68 1.00
N CYS A 130 17.21 1.73 1.65
CA CYS A 130 18.23 2.70 1.28
C CYS A 130 18.86 2.41 -0.09
N GLY A 131 19.06 1.14 -0.45
CA GLY A 131 19.49 0.78 -1.81
C GLY A 131 18.48 1.24 -2.88
N ALA A 132 17.18 1.11 -2.59
CA ALA A 132 16.11 1.59 -3.47
C ALA A 132 16.09 3.13 -3.56
N TRP A 133 16.28 3.82 -2.44
CA TRP A 133 16.32 5.27 -2.39
C TRP A 133 17.53 5.84 -3.15
N ASP A 134 18.72 5.28 -2.95
CA ASP A 134 19.93 5.70 -3.68
C ASP A 134 19.76 5.51 -5.19
N HIS A 135 19.16 4.39 -5.61
CA HIS A 135 18.79 4.18 -7.00
C HIS A 135 17.81 5.24 -7.51
N SER A 136 16.74 5.55 -6.76
CA SER A 136 15.76 6.59 -7.12
C SER A 136 16.41 7.96 -7.29
N GLN A 137 17.36 8.31 -6.42
CA GLN A 137 18.10 9.56 -6.51
C GLN A 137 19.00 9.61 -7.75
N SER A 138 19.68 8.51 -8.10
CA SER A 138 20.60 8.46 -9.23
C SER A 138 19.90 8.32 -10.59
N ALA A 139 18.91 7.44 -10.70
CA ALA A 139 18.28 7.07 -11.96
C ALA A 139 17.00 7.85 -12.25
N GLY A 140 16.42 8.49 -11.23
CA GLY A 140 15.15 9.21 -11.33
C GLY A 140 13.91 8.31 -11.34
N TRP A 141 14.07 7.00 -11.17
CA TRP A 141 13.00 6.01 -11.09
C TRP A 141 13.29 4.93 -10.04
N TYR A 142 12.26 4.18 -9.67
CA TYR A 142 12.25 3.12 -8.66
C TYR A 142 11.41 1.92 -9.16
#